data_AF-A0A956FL72-F1
#
_entry.id   AF-A0A956FL72-F1
#
_cell.length_a   1.000
_cell.length_b   1.000
_cell.length_c   1.000
_cell.angle_alpha   90.00
_cell.angle_beta   90.00
_cell.angle_gamma   90.00
#
_symmetry.space_group_name_H-M   'P 1'
#
loop_
_entity.id
_entity.type
_entity.pdbx_description
1 polymer ?
#
loop_
_entity_poly.entity_id
_entity_poly.type
_entity_poly.pdbx_seq_one_letter_code
_entity_poly.pdbx_strand_id
1 'polypeptide(L)'
;MRPRPLRTLAPLLSPVLALAAACAGDDMSEGSATDTGGTTTATTSTATSGATTGAATETSGGSASSTSDTGTTDTTTSGTTTTGTTGTTTDDPTGTSGTTTGGALENPDNRFGMGLVIPGDSEQIGLSANLNGAGAGIRLTFPGITKDMHEAPADWKQAAQMAYDADQVPVIRLGPPWGDRKVRNQSDDAEHLDYSALAQAYADVVASLPKRDGWPMYIEVHNEPNLCYEWTCDPGDGNDGWLGYQQTATEYAHMLADVADALHALGDPRIKVLNGGLAPGGAVECQCGGEDFKPGVTSIPFVEAMLTAVPDLGDKLDAWASHPYPAQGEGWGFFVSYQEPDWRAATGLLYYKKELEVIGDLPVIITETGWTVDPNKGAEGNRDQVAAWTKSAYEEVWLVEPEIVHVLPFMLKDPSWDDFAWVDAGGNHYPVYDAVRGLRCQVQGGC
;
A
#
# COMPACT_ATOMS: atom_id res chain seq x y z
N MET A 1 12.25 -59.01 14.45
CA MET A 1 12.67 -57.68 13.97
C MET A 1 12.40 -57.60 12.48
N ARG A 2 11.45 -56.78 12.04
CA ARG A 2 11.23 -56.42 10.63
C ARG A 2 11.50 -54.92 10.49
N PRO A 3 12.18 -54.44 9.43
CA PRO A 3 12.44 -53.02 9.27
C PRO A 3 11.15 -52.30 8.83
N ARG A 4 10.89 -51.14 9.44
CA ARG A 4 9.85 -50.19 8.96
C ARG A 4 10.39 -49.45 7.73
N PRO A 5 9.54 -49.13 6.74
CA PRO A 5 9.97 -48.38 5.58
C PRO A 5 10.18 -46.91 5.96
N LEU A 6 11.23 -46.31 5.37
CA LEU A 6 11.48 -44.87 5.38
C LEU A 6 10.31 -44.17 4.67
N ARG A 7 9.67 -43.23 5.38
CA ARG A 7 8.78 -42.25 4.78
C ARG A 7 9.64 -41.20 4.08
N THR A 8 9.46 -41.08 2.78
CA THR A 8 9.92 -39.94 1.98
C THR A 8 9.20 -38.68 2.47
N LEU A 9 9.98 -37.70 2.94
CA LEU A 9 9.52 -36.33 3.18
C LEU A 9 9.36 -35.65 1.81
N ALA A 10 8.16 -35.17 1.52
CA ALA A 10 7.93 -34.21 0.44
C ALA A 10 8.60 -32.87 0.82
N PRO A 11 9.14 -32.11 -0.14
CA PRO A 11 9.70 -30.80 0.15
C PRO A 11 8.56 -29.86 0.58
N LEU A 12 8.64 -29.34 1.80
CA LEU A 12 7.85 -28.19 2.23
C LEU A 12 8.27 -27.00 1.34
N LEU A 13 7.32 -26.42 0.60
CA LEU A 13 7.52 -25.09 0.02
C LEU A 13 7.83 -24.10 1.15
N SER A 14 8.81 -23.22 0.92
CA SER A 14 9.32 -22.29 1.92
C SER A 14 8.30 -21.17 2.22
N PRO A 15 8.02 -20.84 3.50
CA PRO A 15 7.05 -19.82 3.90
C PRO A 15 7.40 -18.37 3.52
N VAL A 16 8.57 -18.11 2.91
CA VAL A 16 8.92 -16.78 2.37
C VAL A 16 8.04 -16.40 1.18
N LEU A 17 7.45 -17.40 0.48
CA LEU A 17 6.51 -17.15 -0.60
C LEU A 17 5.17 -16.53 -0.12
N ALA A 18 4.83 -16.68 1.17
CA ALA A 18 3.53 -16.23 1.69
C ALA A 18 3.43 -14.71 1.86
N LEU A 19 4.51 -14.03 2.26
CA LEU A 19 4.52 -12.55 2.33
C LEU A 19 4.62 -11.95 0.93
N ALA A 20 5.47 -12.53 0.06
CA ALA A 20 5.54 -12.14 -1.35
C ALA A 20 4.19 -12.34 -2.05
N ALA A 21 3.44 -13.42 -1.78
CA ALA A 21 2.09 -13.60 -2.35
C ALA A 21 1.01 -12.73 -1.68
N ALA A 22 1.19 -12.37 -0.41
CA ALA A 22 0.26 -11.53 0.35
C ALA A 22 0.47 -10.02 0.15
N CYS A 23 1.57 -9.60 -0.47
CA CYS A 23 1.82 -8.21 -0.83
C CYS A 23 2.01 -8.03 -2.36
N ALA A 24 2.34 -9.08 -3.11
CA ALA A 24 2.50 -9.06 -4.58
C ALA A 24 1.35 -9.71 -5.36
N GLY A 25 0.16 -9.83 -4.76
CA GLY A 25 -0.99 -10.50 -5.34
C GLY A 25 -1.66 -9.72 -6.49
N ASP A 26 -1.51 -10.30 -7.68
CA ASP A 26 -2.35 -10.25 -8.88
C ASP A 26 -2.48 -8.93 -9.65
N ASP A 27 -1.82 -8.95 -10.83
CA ASP A 27 -2.15 -8.26 -12.08
C ASP A 27 -3.50 -7.49 -12.02
N MET A 28 -3.42 -6.26 -11.53
CA MET A 28 -4.54 -5.32 -11.49
C MET A 28 -4.85 -4.93 -12.93
N SER A 29 -5.66 -5.76 -13.61
CA SER A 29 -6.22 -5.39 -14.90
C SER A 29 -6.97 -4.08 -14.70
N GLU A 30 -6.44 -2.99 -15.28
CA GLU A 30 -7.03 -1.67 -15.24
C GLU A 30 -8.51 -1.76 -15.64
N GLY A 31 -9.40 -1.53 -14.68
CA GLY A 31 -10.78 -1.17 -14.97
C GLY A 31 -10.78 0.24 -15.55
N SER A 32 -10.43 0.40 -16.83
CA SER A 32 -10.47 1.70 -17.49
C SER A 32 -11.92 2.20 -17.49
N ALA A 33 -12.20 3.23 -16.68
CA ALA A 33 -13.35 4.08 -16.88
C ALA A 33 -13.05 4.98 -18.09
N THR A 34 -13.37 4.50 -19.29
CA THR A 34 -13.37 5.33 -20.49
C THR A 34 -14.73 6.01 -20.61
N ASP A 35 -14.77 7.30 -20.27
CA ASP A 35 -15.77 8.22 -20.82
C ASP A 35 -15.18 8.96 -22.04
N THR A 36 -16.10 9.34 -22.90
CA THR A 36 -16.11 9.39 -24.35
C THR A 36 -15.37 10.56 -25.03
N GLY A 37 -14.92 10.30 -26.26
CA GLY A 37 -14.93 11.32 -27.33
C GLY A 37 -13.63 11.52 -28.12
N GLY A 38 -13.26 10.57 -29.00
CA GLY A 38 -12.15 10.78 -29.92
C GLY A 38 -12.20 9.88 -31.15
N THR A 39 -12.63 10.43 -32.28
CA THR A 39 -12.66 9.77 -33.59
C THR A 39 -11.25 9.68 -34.16
N THR A 40 -10.67 8.48 -34.29
CA THR A 40 -9.43 8.26 -35.05
C THR A 40 -9.59 7.20 -36.13
N THR A 41 -9.22 7.60 -37.34
CA THR A 41 -9.29 6.89 -38.61
C THR A 41 -8.22 5.79 -38.69
N ALA A 42 -8.64 4.56 -38.95
CA ALA A 42 -7.74 3.43 -39.18
C ALA A 42 -7.04 3.53 -40.54
N THR A 43 -5.72 3.38 -40.55
CA THR A 43 -4.92 3.15 -41.78
C THR A 43 -4.37 1.74 -41.74
N THR A 44 -4.83 0.91 -42.67
CA THR A 44 -4.37 -0.47 -42.90
C THR A 44 -3.01 -0.46 -43.60
N SER A 45 -2.06 -1.26 -43.14
CA SER A 45 -0.93 -1.67 -43.97
C SER A 45 -0.72 -3.19 -43.88
N THR A 46 -0.60 -3.78 -45.06
CA THR A 46 -0.50 -5.19 -45.38
C THR A 46 0.96 -5.62 -45.41
N ALA A 47 1.28 -6.77 -44.82
CA ALA A 47 2.53 -7.49 -45.11
C ALA A 47 2.23 -8.99 -45.24
N THR A 48 2.74 -9.58 -46.33
CA THR A 48 2.46 -10.94 -46.79
C THR A 48 3.75 -11.77 -46.83
N SER A 49 3.58 -13.09 -46.64
CA SER A 49 4.46 -14.23 -46.99
C SER A 49 5.57 -14.61 -45.96
N GLY A 50 5.86 -15.88 -45.69
CA GLY A 50 5.52 -17.11 -46.41
C GLY A 50 5.58 -18.39 -45.56
N ALA A 51 5.13 -19.47 -46.18
CA ALA A 51 4.64 -20.72 -45.62
C ALA A 51 5.69 -21.83 -45.42
N THR A 52 5.34 -22.88 -44.65
CA THR A 52 5.51 -24.28 -45.10
C THR A 52 4.49 -25.22 -44.42
N THR A 53 4.21 -26.32 -45.11
CA THR A 53 3.02 -27.19 -45.19
C THR A 53 2.91 -28.37 -44.22
N GLY A 54 1.67 -28.83 -43.98
CA GLY A 54 1.35 -30.22 -43.59
C GLY A 54 -0.17 -30.48 -43.44
N ALA A 55 -0.81 -31.05 -44.47
CA ALA A 55 -2.22 -31.51 -44.53
C ALA A 55 -2.40 -32.88 -43.81
N ALA A 56 -3.56 -33.50 -43.54
CA ALA A 56 -5.00 -33.37 -43.84
C ALA A 56 -5.76 -34.16 -42.71
N THR A 57 -7.06 -34.02 -42.42
CA THR A 57 -8.21 -34.67 -43.11
C THR A 57 -9.54 -34.27 -42.44
N GLU A 58 -10.60 -34.26 -43.25
CA GLU A 58 -12.04 -33.92 -43.11
C GLU A 58 -12.79 -34.45 -41.85
N THR A 59 -13.93 -33.93 -41.35
CA THR A 59 -15.25 -33.85 -42.02
C THR A 59 -16.32 -33.08 -41.21
N SER A 60 -17.21 -32.38 -41.94
CA SER A 60 -18.68 -32.23 -41.80
C SER A 60 -19.38 -31.27 -40.81
N GLY A 61 -20.30 -30.47 -41.40
CA GLY A 61 -21.57 -29.97 -40.84
C GLY A 61 -21.52 -28.55 -40.24
N GLY A 62 -22.32 -27.54 -40.60
CA GLY A 62 -23.51 -27.47 -41.45
C GLY A 62 -24.53 -26.49 -40.85
N SER A 63 -24.62 -25.29 -41.45
CA SER A 63 -25.81 -24.43 -41.64
C SER A 63 -26.55 -23.76 -40.45
N ALA A 64 -26.67 -22.43 -40.52
CA ALA A 64 -27.92 -21.62 -40.42
C ALA A 64 -27.54 -20.12 -40.37
N SER A 65 -27.68 -19.36 -41.47
CA SER A 65 -28.88 -18.62 -41.92
C SER A 65 -29.22 -17.38 -41.07
N SER A 66 -28.96 -16.23 -41.68
CA SER A 66 -29.46 -14.89 -41.39
C SER A 66 -30.99 -14.79 -41.38
N THR A 67 -31.53 -13.84 -40.62
CA THR A 67 -32.39 -12.74 -41.16
C THR A 67 -32.69 -11.71 -40.07
N SER A 68 -32.53 -10.45 -40.46
CA SER A 68 -33.08 -9.24 -39.86
C SER A 68 -34.60 -9.22 -39.84
N ASP A 69 -35.23 -8.67 -38.80
CA ASP A 69 -36.37 -7.76 -39.04
C ASP A 69 -36.64 -6.79 -37.89
N THR A 70 -37.05 -5.60 -38.30
CA THR A 70 -37.46 -4.43 -37.54
C THR A 70 -38.90 -4.57 -37.01
N GLY A 71 -39.19 -4.01 -35.84
CA GLY A 71 -40.55 -3.94 -35.32
C GLY A 71 -40.71 -3.01 -34.12
N THR A 72 -40.99 -1.74 -34.40
CA THR A 72 -41.47 -0.74 -33.44
C THR A 72 -42.93 -1.03 -33.08
N THR A 73 -43.27 -0.97 -31.79
CA THR A 73 -44.65 -0.76 -31.34
C THR A 73 -44.68 0.05 -30.04
N ASP A 74 -45.30 1.22 -30.14
CA ASP A 74 -45.77 2.03 -29.02
C ASP A 74 -46.74 1.25 -28.13
N THR A 75 -46.68 1.49 -26.83
CA THR A 75 -47.81 1.20 -25.93
C THR A 75 -47.97 2.33 -24.92
N THR A 76 -49.01 3.10 -25.16
CA THR A 76 -49.59 4.12 -24.27
C THR A 76 -50.09 3.48 -22.99
N THR A 77 -49.72 4.03 -21.83
CA THR A 77 -50.39 3.75 -20.55
C THR A 77 -50.72 5.06 -19.84
N SER A 78 -52.02 5.31 -19.70
CA SER A 78 -52.62 6.34 -18.86
C SER A 78 -52.40 6.02 -17.38
N GLY A 79 -51.96 7.01 -16.60
CA GLY A 79 -51.86 6.94 -15.14
C GLY A 79 -52.36 8.23 -14.51
N THR A 80 -53.44 8.11 -13.76
CA THR A 80 -54.29 9.14 -13.17
C THR A 80 -53.62 9.95 -12.04
N THR A 81 -53.84 11.27 -12.07
CA THR A 81 -53.50 12.25 -11.05
C THR A 81 -54.24 11.97 -9.74
N THR A 82 -53.52 11.87 -8.62
CA THR A 82 -54.10 12.01 -7.27
C THR A 82 -53.31 13.04 -6.49
N THR A 83 -53.99 14.11 -6.10
CA THR A 83 -53.48 15.25 -5.33
C THR A 83 -53.28 14.82 -3.88
N GLY A 84 -52.04 14.90 -3.40
CA GLY A 84 -51.67 14.70 -2.00
C GLY A 84 -50.82 15.87 -1.52
N THR A 85 -51.44 16.75 -0.73
CA THR A 85 -50.77 17.83 0.00
C THR A 85 -49.96 17.21 1.15
N THR A 86 -48.65 17.39 1.16
CA THR A 86 -47.83 17.15 2.36
C THR A 86 -46.65 18.12 2.32
N GLY A 87 -46.53 18.90 3.39
CA GLY A 87 -45.58 19.99 3.50
C GLY A 87 -44.13 19.50 3.42
N THR A 88 -43.38 20.12 2.52
CA THR A 88 -41.95 19.94 2.37
C THR A 88 -41.28 21.14 3.05
N THR A 89 -40.72 20.92 4.23
CA THR A 89 -39.62 21.75 4.75
C THR A 89 -38.45 21.54 3.81
N THR A 90 -38.10 22.62 3.11
CA THR A 90 -36.89 22.72 2.32
C THR A 90 -35.75 23.00 3.29
N ASP A 91 -35.15 21.94 3.81
CA ASP A 91 -33.81 22.02 4.39
C ASP A 91 -32.83 22.14 3.21
N ASP A 92 -32.35 23.37 3.06
CA ASP A 92 -31.31 23.80 2.14
C ASP A 92 -29.97 23.18 2.60
N PRO A 93 -29.34 22.26 1.83
CA PRO A 93 -28.02 21.73 2.15
C PRO A 93 -26.95 22.63 1.52
N THR A 94 -27.04 23.94 1.72
CA THR A 94 -25.87 24.81 1.57
C THR A 94 -25.08 24.75 2.87
N GLY A 95 -24.56 23.56 3.16
CA GLY A 95 -23.49 23.34 4.12
C GLY A 95 -22.36 24.29 3.77
N THR A 96 -22.28 25.36 4.53
CA THR A 96 -21.19 26.31 4.46
C THR A 96 -19.95 25.50 4.78
N SER A 97 -19.07 25.33 3.79
CA SER A 97 -17.72 24.80 3.96
C SER A 97 -17.04 25.68 5.00
N GLY A 98 -17.20 25.30 6.27
CA GLY A 98 -16.53 25.89 7.39
C GLY A 98 -15.08 25.48 7.23
N THR A 99 -14.29 26.39 6.68
CA THR A 99 -12.84 26.32 6.71
C THR A 99 -12.48 26.23 8.18
N THR A 100 -12.20 25.01 8.67
CA THR A 100 -11.72 24.78 10.03
C THR A 100 -10.36 25.46 10.14
N THR A 101 -10.40 26.69 10.62
CA THR A 101 -9.23 27.53 10.84
C THR A 101 -8.32 26.85 11.87
N GLY A 102 -7.23 26.23 11.38
CA GLY A 102 -5.91 26.24 12.01
C GLY A 102 -5.80 25.96 13.50
N GLY A 103 -6.61 25.05 14.04
CA GLY A 103 -6.41 24.54 15.41
C GLY A 103 -5.14 23.70 15.48
N ALA A 104 -4.37 23.83 16.56
CA ALA A 104 -3.26 22.94 16.88
C ALA A 104 -3.73 21.47 16.85
N LEU A 105 -2.81 20.54 16.56
CA LEU A 105 -3.11 19.10 16.56
C LEU A 105 -3.81 18.69 17.85
N GLU A 106 -5.10 18.40 17.75
CA GLU A 106 -5.88 17.89 18.87
C GLU A 106 -5.44 16.44 19.09
N ASN A 107 -4.85 16.18 20.26
CA ASN A 107 -4.29 14.87 20.62
C ASN A 107 -3.09 14.42 19.76
N PRO A 108 -1.91 15.08 19.88
CA PRO A 108 -0.69 14.65 19.19
C PRO A 108 -0.22 13.24 19.59
N ASP A 109 -0.77 12.69 20.67
CA ASP A 109 -0.43 11.36 21.19
C ASP A 109 -1.34 10.26 20.64
N ASN A 110 -2.23 10.55 19.67
CA ASN A 110 -3.08 9.54 19.05
C ASN A 110 -2.29 8.64 18.08
N ARG A 111 -1.83 7.49 18.61
CA ARG A 111 -1.07 6.49 17.85
C ARG A 111 -1.90 5.57 16.95
N PHE A 112 -3.23 5.63 17.05
CA PHE A 112 -4.10 4.85 16.17
C PHE A 112 -4.01 5.37 14.74
N GLY A 113 -4.31 4.51 13.78
CA GLY A 113 -4.36 4.87 12.39
C GLY A 113 -4.79 3.72 11.49
N MET A 114 -4.76 3.97 10.18
CA MET A 114 -5.23 2.99 9.19
C MET A 114 -4.55 3.18 7.83
N GLY A 115 -4.20 2.08 7.19
CA GLY A 115 -3.67 2.06 5.83
C GLY A 115 -4.76 2.01 4.76
N LEU A 116 -4.67 2.89 3.76
CA LEU A 116 -5.43 2.79 2.50
C LEU A 116 -4.50 2.38 1.34
N VAL A 117 -4.98 1.49 0.48
CA VAL A 117 -4.26 1.04 -0.74
C VAL A 117 -4.53 1.90 -1.96
N ILE A 118 -5.26 3.01 -1.78
CA ILE A 118 -5.58 3.99 -2.81
C ILE A 118 -5.40 5.40 -2.20
N PRO A 119 -5.53 6.48 -3.00
CA PRO A 119 -5.50 7.83 -2.46
C PRO A 119 -6.54 8.06 -1.35
N GLY A 120 -7.66 7.34 -1.39
CA GLY A 120 -8.74 7.41 -0.42
C GLY A 120 -9.91 8.23 -0.95
N ASP A 121 -11.13 7.80 -0.63
CA ASP A 121 -12.36 8.52 -0.94
C ASP A 121 -13.08 8.97 0.34
N SER A 122 -14.22 9.64 0.20
CA SER A 122 -14.98 10.16 1.34
C SER A 122 -15.51 9.08 2.27
N GLU A 123 -15.83 7.89 1.72
CA GLU A 123 -16.31 6.78 2.53
C GLU A 123 -15.17 6.22 3.37
N GLN A 124 -14.04 5.90 2.75
CA GLN A 124 -12.86 5.34 3.42
C GLN A 124 -12.27 6.29 4.46
N ILE A 125 -12.17 7.59 4.13
CA ILE A 125 -11.67 8.59 5.08
C ILE A 125 -12.66 8.75 6.25
N GLY A 126 -13.97 8.77 5.98
CA GLY A 126 -15.00 8.82 7.03
C GLY A 126 -14.98 7.59 7.96
N LEU A 127 -14.80 6.40 7.39
CA LEU A 127 -14.62 5.15 8.14
C LEU A 127 -13.33 5.18 8.97
N SER A 128 -12.21 5.62 8.39
CA SER A 128 -10.94 5.76 9.11
C SER A 128 -11.05 6.73 10.28
N ALA A 129 -11.68 7.89 10.08
CA ALA A 129 -11.91 8.87 11.14
C ALA A 129 -12.84 8.30 12.23
N ASN A 130 -13.90 7.59 11.86
CA ASN A 130 -14.78 6.92 12.81
C ASN A 130 -14.06 5.82 13.59
N LEU A 131 -13.06 5.15 13.01
CA LEU A 131 -12.28 4.09 13.63
C LEU A 131 -11.20 4.62 14.57
N ASN A 132 -10.47 5.67 14.17
CA ASN A 132 -9.23 6.09 14.81
C ASN A 132 -9.33 7.42 15.58
N GLY A 133 -10.30 8.28 15.25
CA GLY A 133 -10.52 9.58 15.89
C GLY A 133 -9.54 10.68 15.44
N ALA A 134 -9.70 11.87 16.02
CA ALA A 134 -8.86 13.03 15.75
C ALA A 134 -7.40 12.81 16.18
N GLY A 135 -6.47 13.35 15.40
CA GLY A 135 -5.02 13.21 15.57
C GLY A 135 -4.44 11.87 15.08
N ALA A 136 -5.29 10.93 14.66
CA ALA A 136 -4.84 9.63 14.16
C ALA A 136 -4.10 9.74 12.83
N GLY A 137 -3.20 8.80 12.56
CA GLY A 137 -2.55 8.66 11.26
C GLY A 137 -3.49 8.04 10.22
N ILE A 138 -3.37 8.48 8.96
CA ILE A 138 -4.03 7.81 7.82
C ILE A 138 -3.03 7.66 6.68
N ARG A 139 -2.79 6.43 6.22
CA ARG A 139 -1.95 6.20 5.05
C ARG A 139 -2.74 6.44 3.79
N LEU A 140 -2.28 7.35 2.93
CA LEU A 140 -2.82 7.58 1.59
C LEU A 140 -1.80 7.06 0.58
N THR A 141 -2.22 6.18 -0.33
CA THR A 141 -1.31 5.65 -1.36
C THR A 141 -1.48 6.43 -2.65
N PHE A 142 -0.46 7.17 -3.04
CA PHE A 142 -0.41 7.98 -4.25
C PHE A 142 0.54 7.33 -5.26
N PRO A 143 0.02 6.45 -6.14
CA PRO A 143 0.81 5.75 -7.14
C PRO A 143 1.08 6.64 -8.35
N GLY A 144 2.21 6.50 -9.00
CA GLY A 144 2.46 7.14 -10.30
C GLY A 144 3.39 8.34 -10.27
N ILE A 145 4.17 8.53 -9.19
CA ILE A 145 5.20 9.57 -9.22
C ILE A 145 6.28 9.23 -10.24
N THR A 146 6.61 10.19 -11.11
CA THR A 146 7.70 10.10 -12.10
C THR A 146 8.51 11.38 -12.07
N LYS A 147 9.73 11.36 -12.62
CA LYS A 147 10.60 12.54 -12.64
C LYS A 147 10.12 13.72 -13.48
N ASP A 148 9.07 13.52 -14.29
CA ASP A 148 8.45 14.55 -15.11
C ASP A 148 7.25 15.23 -14.43
N MET A 149 6.90 14.83 -13.20
CA MET A 149 5.79 15.43 -12.47
C MET A 149 6.19 16.74 -11.80
N HIS A 150 5.33 17.75 -11.93
CA HIS A 150 5.53 19.09 -11.34
C HIS A 150 4.37 19.54 -10.45
N GLU A 151 3.35 18.70 -10.29
CA GLU A 151 2.23 18.94 -9.39
C GLU A 151 1.50 17.64 -9.04
N ALA A 152 0.87 17.61 -7.87
CA ALA A 152 -0.02 16.54 -7.47
C ALA A 152 -1.32 16.57 -8.30
N PRO A 153 -1.81 15.41 -8.76
CA PRO A 153 -3.16 15.23 -9.28
C PRO A 153 -4.25 15.77 -8.35
N ALA A 154 -5.40 16.14 -8.94
CA ALA A 154 -6.50 16.78 -8.21
C ALA A 154 -7.13 15.87 -7.15
N ASP A 155 -7.22 14.57 -7.43
CA ASP A 155 -7.71 13.54 -6.52
C ASP A 155 -6.75 13.35 -5.31
N TRP A 156 -5.44 13.43 -5.51
CA TRP A 156 -4.47 13.38 -4.40
C TRP A 156 -4.59 14.61 -3.49
N LYS A 157 -4.70 15.80 -4.10
CA LYS A 157 -4.95 17.06 -3.37
C LYS A 157 -6.25 16.95 -2.57
N GLN A 158 -7.31 16.43 -3.19
CA GLN A 158 -8.60 16.23 -2.53
C GLN A 158 -8.50 15.25 -1.35
N ALA A 159 -7.86 14.09 -1.53
CA ALA A 159 -7.70 13.11 -0.47
C ALA A 159 -6.91 13.65 0.73
N ALA A 160 -5.79 14.35 0.48
CA ALA A 160 -5.01 14.99 1.54
C ALA A 160 -5.82 16.06 2.29
N GLN A 161 -6.63 16.86 1.57
CA GLN A 161 -7.53 17.83 2.20
C GLN A 161 -8.57 17.13 3.07
N MET A 162 -9.19 16.07 2.57
CA MET A 162 -10.22 15.32 3.29
C MET A 162 -9.69 14.65 4.56
N ALA A 163 -8.44 14.15 4.53
CA ALA A 163 -7.78 13.65 5.73
C ALA A 163 -7.64 14.76 6.80
N TYR A 164 -7.20 15.96 6.40
CA TYR A 164 -7.13 17.10 7.32
C TYR A 164 -8.51 17.56 7.81
N ASP A 165 -9.53 17.57 6.95
CA ASP A 165 -10.89 17.95 7.31
C ASP A 165 -11.51 16.94 8.30
N ALA A 166 -11.04 15.70 8.27
CA ALA A 166 -11.40 14.65 9.21
C ALA A 166 -10.50 14.61 10.48
N ASP A 167 -9.68 15.66 10.68
CA ASP A 167 -8.71 15.76 11.78
C ASP A 167 -7.73 14.57 11.84
N GLN A 168 -7.33 14.03 10.68
CA GLN A 168 -6.33 12.96 10.58
C GLN A 168 -5.00 13.52 10.06
N VAL A 169 -3.90 12.88 10.46
CA VAL A 169 -2.53 13.19 10.04
C VAL A 169 -2.20 12.37 8.78
N PRO A 170 -2.01 13.00 7.61
CA PRO A 170 -1.66 12.27 6.39
C PRO A 170 -0.27 11.65 6.47
N VAL A 171 -0.20 10.35 6.18
CA VAL A 171 1.03 9.60 5.89
C VAL A 171 0.95 9.17 4.44
N ILE A 172 1.70 9.82 3.56
CA ILE A 172 1.52 9.71 2.12
C ILE A 172 2.63 8.84 1.55
N ARG A 173 2.28 7.65 1.05
CA ARG A 173 3.17 6.84 0.22
C ARG A 173 3.16 7.41 -1.18
N LEU A 174 4.30 7.93 -1.62
CA LEU A 174 4.56 8.24 -3.02
C LEU A 174 5.38 7.11 -3.63
N GLY A 175 4.88 6.52 -4.70
CA GLY A 175 5.53 5.41 -5.38
C GLY A 175 5.27 5.44 -6.89
N PRO A 176 5.94 4.58 -7.67
CA PRO A 176 5.72 4.46 -9.11
C PRO A 176 4.27 4.07 -9.44
N PRO A 177 3.86 4.11 -10.72
CA PRO A 177 2.54 3.61 -11.12
C PRO A 177 2.30 2.20 -10.59
N TRP A 178 1.04 1.86 -10.29
CA TRP A 178 0.70 0.50 -9.87
C TRP A 178 1.15 -0.53 -10.91
N GLY A 179 1.80 -1.60 -10.44
CA GLY A 179 2.38 -2.63 -11.29
C GLY A 179 3.67 -2.21 -12.02
N ASP A 180 4.05 -0.93 -11.98
CA ASP A 180 5.36 -0.48 -12.46
C ASP A 180 6.40 -0.58 -11.35
N ARG A 181 7.30 -1.54 -11.52
CA ARG A 181 8.36 -1.87 -10.57
C ARG A 181 9.69 -1.17 -10.90
N LYS A 182 9.69 -0.33 -11.94
CA LYS A 182 10.89 0.23 -12.58
C LYS A 182 11.27 1.61 -12.05
N VAL A 183 11.08 1.85 -10.75
CA VAL A 183 11.54 3.09 -10.10
C VAL A 183 13.04 3.31 -10.31
N ARG A 184 13.82 2.22 -10.39
CA ARG A 184 15.25 2.22 -10.73
C ARG A 184 15.57 2.98 -12.01
N ASN A 185 14.69 2.91 -13.01
CA ASN A 185 14.86 3.56 -14.31
C ASN A 185 14.59 5.07 -14.28
N GLN A 186 14.13 5.60 -13.15
CA GLN A 186 13.98 7.04 -12.94
C GLN A 186 15.30 7.73 -12.59
N SER A 187 16.39 6.99 -12.36
CA SER A 187 17.72 7.56 -12.14
C SER A 187 18.16 8.45 -13.31
N ASP A 188 19.03 9.40 -13.02
CA ASP A 188 19.64 10.33 -13.97
C ASP A 188 21.03 9.87 -14.45
N ASP A 189 21.58 8.83 -13.83
CA ASP A 189 22.83 8.18 -14.18
C ASP A 189 22.67 6.67 -14.47
N ALA A 190 23.72 6.06 -15.04
CA ALA A 190 23.70 4.64 -15.41
C ALA A 190 24.01 3.71 -14.23
N GLU A 191 24.63 4.25 -13.19
CA GLU A 191 24.96 3.55 -11.96
C GLU A 191 23.78 3.48 -10.98
N HIS A 192 22.72 4.24 -11.24
CA HIS A 192 21.51 4.34 -10.43
C HIS A 192 21.78 4.92 -9.02
N LEU A 193 22.58 6.00 -8.98
CA LEU A 193 23.01 6.67 -7.76
C LEU A 193 22.66 8.18 -7.73
N ASP A 194 22.06 8.71 -8.78
CA ASP A 194 21.59 10.11 -8.85
C ASP A 194 20.11 10.16 -9.25
N TYR A 195 19.25 10.56 -8.32
CA TYR A 195 17.81 10.67 -8.51
C TYR A 195 17.33 12.13 -8.45
N SER A 196 18.20 13.10 -8.73
CA SER A 196 17.92 14.53 -8.60
C SER A 196 16.61 14.98 -9.29
N ALA A 197 16.33 14.49 -10.50
CA ALA A 197 15.10 14.84 -11.22
C ALA A 197 13.85 14.23 -10.57
N LEU A 198 13.93 12.97 -10.12
CA LEU A 198 12.84 12.34 -9.38
C LEU A 198 12.62 13.04 -8.03
N ALA A 199 13.69 13.37 -7.32
CA ALA A 199 13.64 14.10 -6.06
C ALA A 199 12.99 15.49 -6.22
N GLN A 200 13.29 16.21 -7.31
CA GLN A 200 12.60 17.45 -7.62
C GLN A 200 11.11 17.23 -7.88
N ALA A 201 10.72 16.15 -8.56
CA ALA A 201 9.31 15.82 -8.77
C ALA A 201 8.59 15.52 -7.44
N TYR A 202 9.23 14.81 -6.50
CA TYR A 202 8.72 14.66 -5.13
C TYR A 202 8.50 16.03 -4.47
N ALA A 203 9.48 16.92 -4.52
CA ALA A 203 9.38 18.26 -3.95
C ALA A 203 8.24 19.08 -4.57
N ASP A 204 8.12 19.07 -5.90
CA ASP A 204 7.07 19.80 -6.63
C ASP A 204 5.66 19.27 -6.29
N VAL A 205 5.48 17.94 -6.31
CA VAL A 205 4.24 17.27 -5.92
C VAL A 205 3.87 17.62 -4.49
N VAL A 206 4.79 17.42 -3.53
CA VAL A 206 4.52 17.69 -2.11
C VAL A 206 4.26 19.17 -1.86
N ALA A 207 4.97 20.09 -2.51
CA ALA A 207 4.73 21.53 -2.39
C ALA A 207 3.31 21.92 -2.83
N SER A 208 2.74 21.19 -3.79
CA SER A 208 1.39 21.45 -4.33
C SER A 208 0.25 20.82 -3.53
N LEU A 209 0.54 19.90 -2.60
CA LEU A 209 -0.47 19.28 -1.73
C LEU A 209 -0.98 20.26 -0.66
N PRO A 210 -2.27 20.20 -0.29
CA PRO A 210 -2.81 21.02 0.80
C PRO A 210 -2.07 20.72 2.11
N LYS A 211 -1.96 21.73 2.97
CA LYS A 211 -1.29 21.64 4.28
C LYS A 211 -2.15 22.31 5.33
N ARG A 212 -2.11 21.79 6.55
CA ARG A 212 -2.77 22.39 7.72
C ARG A 212 -1.72 22.94 8.68
N ASP A 213 -1.89 24.18 9.12
CA ASP A 213 -0.93 24.83 10.01
C ASP A 213 -0.82 24.08 11.34
N GLY A 214 0.42 23.80 11.77
CA GLY A 214 0.70 23.06 13.00
C GLY A 214 0.47 21.55 12.93
N TRP A 215 0.12 20.99 11.76
CA TRP A 215 -0.07 19.56 11.57
C TRP A 215 1.03 19.00 10.66
N PRO A 216 1.64 17.86 11.01
CA PRO A 216 2.61 17.23 10.14
C PRO A 216 1.95 16.63 8.89
N MET A 217 2.77 16.41 7.87
CA MET A 217 2.52 15.57 6.72
C MET A 217 3.74 14.67 6.56
N TYR A 218 3.52 13.37 6.71
CA TYR A 218 4.57 12.37 6.57
C TYR A 218 4.63 11.90 5.12
N ILE A 219 5.81 11.89 4.51
CA ILE A 219 6.06 11.46 3.14
C ILE A 219 6.90 10.18 3.20
N GLU A 220 6.25 9.06 2.91
CA GLU A 220 6.89 7.75 2.79
C GLU A 220 7.42 7.61 1.35
N VAL A 221 8.75 7.49 1.22
CA VAL A 221 9.44 7.45 -0.06
C VAL A 221 9.54 6.01 -0.55
N HIS A 222 8.68 5.65 -1.51
CA HIS A 222 8.53 4.32 -2.07
C HIS A 222 7.94 3.29 -1.08
N ASN A 223 8.06 1.99 -1.36
CA ASN A 223 7.52 0.90 -0.52
C ASN A 223 8.37 -0.36 -0.66
N GLU A 224 8.69 -1.03 0.45
CA GLU A 224 9.39 -2.31 0.52
C GLU A 224 10.49 -2.52 -0.56
N PRO A 225 11.45 -1.58 -0.73
CA PRO A 225 12.47 -1.69 -1.77
C PRO A 225 13.37 -2.92 -1.63
N ASN A 226 13.33 -3.59 -0.47
CA ASN A 226 14.02 -4.85 -0.23
C ASN A 226 13.30 -6.09 -0.82
N LEU A 227 12.20 -5.88 -1.57
CA LEU A 227 11.47 -6.92 -2.28
C LEU A 227 11.56 -6.74 -3.79
N CYS A 228 11.74 -7.86 -4.49
CA CYS A 228 11.98 -7.88 -5.93
C CYS A 228 10.83 -7.33 -6.77
N TYR A 229 9.61 -7.26 -6.22
CA TYR A 229 8.46 -6.72 -6.94
C TYR A 229 8.28 -5.21 -6.73
N GLU A 230 9.06 -4.58 -5.86
CA GLU A 230 9.05 -3.12 -5.65
C GLU A 230 10.29 -2.44 -6.22
N TRP A 231 11.39 -3.19 -6.39
CA TRP A 231 12.63 -2.69 -6.99
C TRP A 231 13.19 -3.69 -8.00
N THR A 232 12.97 -3.43 -9.30
CA THR A 232 13.44 -4.31 -10.38
C THR A 232 14.56 -3.68 -11.22
N CYS A 233 15.34 -4.54 -11.86
CA CYS A 233 16.28 -4.19 -12.94
C CYS A 233 15.77 -4.73 -14.27
N ASP A 234 16.16 -4.06 -15.37
CA ASP A 234 15.90 -4.54 -16.72
C ASP A 234 17.05 -5.46 -17.22
N PRO A 235 16.77 -6.42 -18.12
CA PRO A 235 17.81 -7.23 -18.73
C PRO A 235 18.82 -6.36 -19.49
N GLY A 236 20.11 -6.49 -19.13
CA GLY A 236 21.17 -5.74 -19.79
C GLY A 236 21.62 -4.46 -19.07
N ASP A 237 21.05 -4.15 -17.91
CA ASP A 237 21.43 -3.01 -17.06
C ASP A 237 22.78 -3.19 -16.34
N GLY A 238 23.73 -3.90 -16.95
CA GLY A 238 25.05 -4.19 -16.38
C GLY A 238 25.08 -5.26 -15.28
N ASN A 239 23.91 -5.72 -14.84
CA ASN A 239 23.76 -6.86 -13.95
C ASN A 239 23.67 -8.14 -14.78
N ASP A 240 24.40 -9.21 -14.40
CA ASP A 240 24.47 -10.52 -15.11
C ASP A 240 23.13 -11.31 -15.08
N GLY A 241 21.99 -10.61 -15.19
CA GLY A 241 20.63 -11.12 -15.08
C GLY A 241 20.08 -11.10 -13.65
N TRP A 242 20.85 -10.67 -12.65
CA TRP A 242 20.45 -10.65 -11.24
C TRP A 242 20.94 -9.39 -10.52
N LEU A 243 20.05 -8.76 -9.76
CA LEU A 243 20.35 -7.61 -8.89
C LEU A 243 20.43 -8.07 -7.44
N GLY A 244 21.59 -7.90 -6.82
CA GLY A 244 21.82 -8.28 -5.41
C GLY A 244 21.31 -7.23 -4.43
N TYR A 245 20.92 -7.66 -3.23
CA TYR A 245 20.32 -6.77 -2.22
C TYR A 245 21.22 -5.59 -1.81
N GLN A 246 22.55 -5.76 -1.81
CA GLN A 246 23.46 -4.65 -1.46
C GLN A 246 23.42 -3.55 -2.53
N GLN A 247 23.27 -3.92 -3.80
CA GLN A 247 23.13 -2.97 -4.87
C GLN A 247 21.78 -2.27 -4.78
N THR A 248 20.68 -3.02 -4.62
CA THR A 248 19.35 -2.45 -4.36
C THR A 248 19.35 -1.49 -3.17
N ALA A 249 19.98 -1.86 -2.06
CA ALA A 249 20.11 -1.02 -0.87
C ALA A 249 20.93 0.25 -1.15
N THR A 250 22.00 0.15 -1.95
CA THR A 250 22.82 1.29 -2.36
C THR A 250 22.00 2.26 -3.22
N GLU A 251 21.38 1.76 -4.29
CA GLU A 251 20.57 2.56 -5.21
C GLU A 251 19.40 3.25 -4.46
N TYR A 252 18.70 2.49 -3.60
CA TYR A 252 17.62 3.04 -2.78
C TYR A 252 18.10 4.08 -1.77
N ALA A 253 19.25 3.88 -1.11
CA ALA A 253 19.79 4.85 -0.17
C ALA A 253 20.09 6.20 -0.83
N HIS A 254 20.63 6.17 -2.06
CA HIS A 254 20.86 7.37 -2.85
C HIS A 254 19.54 8.06 -3.24
N MET A 255 18.56 7.30 -3.76
CA MET A 255 17.22 7.84 -4.05
C MET A 255 16.59 8.50 -2.81
N LEU A 256 16.62 7.81 -1.66
CA LEU A 256 16.04 8.31 -0.43
C LEU A 256 16.75 9.58 0.06
N ALA A 257 18.08 9.63 -0.04
CA ALA A 257 18.86 10.81 0.34
C ALA A 257 18.53 12.03 -0.53
N ASP A 258 18.48 11.86 -1.86
CA ASP A 258 18.15 12.94 -2.79
C ASP A 258 16.74 13.47 -2.55
N VAL A 259 15.76 12.57 -2.39
CA VAL A 259 14.37 12.93 -2.09
C VAL A 259 14.25 13.65 -0.74
N ALA A 260 14.93 13.16 0.29
CA ALA A 260 14.92 13.79 1.61
C ALA A 260 15.49 15.22 1.55
N ASP A 261 16.65 15.40 0.90
CA ASP A 261 17.28 16.70 0.74
C ASP A 261 16.37 17.67 -0.05
N ALA A 262 15.72 17.21 -1.12
CA ALA A 262 14.78 18.01 -1.90
C ALA A 262 13.52 18.43 -1.11
N LEU A 263 12.95 17.51 -0.31
CA LEU A 263 11.79 17.79 0.53
C LEU A 263 12.13 18.75 1.67
N HIS A 264 13.28 18.57 2.34
CA HIS A 264 13.73 19.49 3.39
C HIS A 264 14.09 20.88 2.84
N ALA A 265 14.57 20.97 1.59
CA ALA A 265 14.86 22.24 0.93
C ALA A 265 13.61 23.12 0.70
N LEU A 266 12.39 22.55 0.78
CA LEU A 266 11.15 23.33 0.78
C LEU A 266 11.02 24.24 2.01
N GLY A 267 11.75 23.95 3.10
CA GLY A 267 11.78 24.76 4.30
C GLY A 267 10.48 24.79 5.10
N ASP A 268 9.55 23.88 4.83
CA ASP A 268 8.30 23.74 5.56
C ASP A 268 8.44 22.66 6.66
N PRO A 269 8.48 23.04 7.96
CA PRO A 269 8.75 22.10 9.05
C PRO A 269 7.63 21.07 9.26
N ARG A 270 6.49 21.23 8.60
CA ARG A 270 5.38 20.26 8.62
C ARG A 270 5.67 19.03 7.78
N ILE A 271 6.52 19.16 6.75
CA ILE A 271 6.87 18.03 5.87
C ILE A 271 7.88 17.18 6.60
N LYS A 272 7.56 15.89 6.74
CA LYS A 272 8.35 14.89 7.44
C LYS A 272 8.69 13.75 6.50
N VAL A 273 9.96 13.36 6.42
CA VAL A 273 10.42 12.34 5.46
C VAL A 273 10.63 11.01 6.17
N LEU A 274 10.17 9.93 5.55
CA LEU A 274 10.43 8.55 5.96
C LEU A 274 11.00 7.75 4.78
N ASN A 275 11.72 6.68 5.10
CA ASN A 275 11.92 5.59 4.14
C ASN A 275 10.58 4.97 3.74
N GLY A 276 10.57 4.18 2.68
CA GLY A 276 9.53 3.22 2.37
C GLY A 276 9.64 2.08 3.37
N GLY A 277 8.51 1.68 3.96
CA GLY A 277 8.53 0.67 5.01
C GLY A 277 9.19 -0.62 4.51
N LEU A 278 10.12 -1.16 5.29
CA LEU A 278 10.87 -2.35 4.90
C LEU A 278 10.12 -3.62 5.30
N ALA A 279 10.04 -4.57 4.38
CA ALA A 279 9.54 -5.90 4.71
C ALA A 279 10.52 -6.58 5.68
N PRO A 280 10.06 -7.30 6.73
CA PRO A 280 10.95 -7.93 7.69
C PRO A 280 11.87 -9.00 7.06
N GLY A 281 11.41 -9.63 5.99
CA GLY A 281 12.18 -10.55 5.15
C GLY A 281 12.32 -9.98 3.73
N GLY A 282 13.46 -10.24 3.10
CA GLY A 282 13.81 -9.76 1.76
C GLY A 282 14.51 -10.80 0.89
N ALA A 283 14.79 -10.39 -0.34
CA ALA A 283 15.54 -11.20 -1.29
C ALA A 283 17.05 -10.92 -1.20
N VAL A 284 17.86 -11.97 -1.28
CA VAL A 284 19.31 -11.88 -1.50
C VAL A 284 19.60 -11.30 -2.88
N GLU A 285 18.83 -11.72 -3.89
CA GLU A 285 18.92 -11.22 -5.25
C GLU A 285 17.61 -11.44 -6.01
N CYS A 286 17.38 -10.55 -6.99
CA CYS A 286 16.19 -10.48 -7.84
C CYS A 286 16.58 -10.66 -9.30
N GLN A 287 15.81 -11.44 -10.06
CA GLN A 287 16.06 -11.62 -11.49
C GLN A 287 15.70 -10.35 -12.27
N CYS A 288 16.62 -9.89 -13.13
CA CYS A 288 16.36 -8.75 -14.01
C CYS A 288 15.39 -9.14 -15.13
N GLY A 289 14.32 -8.36 -15.28
CA GLY A 289 13.25 -8.59 -16.27
C GLY A 289 12.43 -9.86 -16.07
N GLY A 290 12.47 -10.47 -14.89
CA GLY A 290 11.68 -11.66 -14.56
C GLY A 290 11.09 -11.60 -13.16
N GLU A 291 10.55 -12.74 -12.72
CA GLU A 291 9.84 -12.87 -11.44
C GLU A 291 10.59 -13.79 -10.45
N ASP A 292 11.71 -14.39 -10.87
CA ASP A 292 12.50 -15.24 -9.99
C ASP A 292 13.24 -14.40 -8.93
N PHE A 293 13.38 -14.96 -7.73
CA PHE A 293 14.15 -14.36 -6.64
C PHE A 293 14.78 -15.41 -5.74
N LYS A 294 15.81 -15.02 -5.00
CA LYS A 294 16.41 -15.85 -3.94
C LYS A 294 16.10 -15.24 -2.58
N PRO A 295 15.22 -15.84 -1.76
CA PRO A 295 14.97 -15.33 -0.41
C PRO A 295 16.19 -15.55 0.50
N GLY A 296 16.36 -14.72 1.53
CA GLY A 296 17.30 -15.08 2.60
C GLY A 296 17.95 -13.94 3.40
N VAL A 297 17.59 -12.68 3.16
CA VAL A 297 18.01 -11.57 4.03
C VAL A 297 16.82 -11.03 4.80
N THR A 298 17.07 -10.40 5.94
CA THR A 298 16.06 -9.56 6.61
C THR A 298 16.27 -8.10 6.23
N SER A 299 15.48 -7.17 6.79
CA SER A 299 15.73 -5.74 6.58
C SER A 299 17.08 -5.27 7.17
N ILE A 300 17.62 -5.94 8.19
CA ILE A 300 18.85 -5.52 8.88
C ILE A 300 20.08 -5.43 7.95
N PRO A 301 20.50 -6.48 7.22
CA PRO A 301 21.60 -6.35 6.25
C PRO A 301 21.32 -5.32 5.14
N PHE A 302 20.05 -5.09 4.81
CA PHE A 302 19.66 -4.10 3.82
C PHE A 302 19.91 -2.68 4.34
N VAL A 303 19.49 -2.36 5.58
CA VAL A 303 19.76 -1.08 6.24
C VAL A 303 21.26 -0.86 6.44
N GLU A 304 22.01 -1.89 6.84
CA GLU A 304 23.48 -1.80 6.97
C GLU A 304 24.15 -1.45 5.62
N ALA A 305 23.66 -2.02 4.52
CA ALA A 305 24.14 -1.70 3.17
C ALA A 305 23.74 -0.27 2.75
N MET A 306 22.52 0.19 3.09
CA MET A 306 22.11 1.58 2.87
C MET A 306 23.05 2.56 3.58
N LEU A 307 23.34 2.32 4.86
CA LEU A 307 24.25 3.16 5.66
C LEU A 307 25.70 3.06 5.22
N THR A 308 26.09 1.97 4.58
CA THR A 308 27.42 1.88 3.96
C THR A 308 27.52 2.80 2.74
N ALA A 309 26.44 2.91 1.95
CA ALA A 309 26.38 3.77 0.78
C ALA A 309 26.23 5.25 1.14
N VAL A 310 25.32 5.57 2.07
CA VAL A 310 25.02 6.92 2.54
C VAL A 310 25.12 6.96 4.07
N PRO A 311 26.31 7.22 4.64
CA PRO A 311 26.55 7.11 6.08
C PRO A 311 25.74 8.06 6.96
N ASP A 312 25.30 9.20 6.42
CA ASP A 312 24.48 10.21 7.11
C ASP A 312 22.98 10.07 6.80
N LEU A 313 22.55 8.94 6.21
CA LEU A 313 21.15 8.75 5.81
C LEU A 313 20.18 8.88 6.99
N GLY A 314 20.55 8.38 8.17
CA GLY A 314 19.71 8.49 9.38
C GLY A 314 19.42 9.95 9.77
N ASP A 315 20.38 10.87 9.54
CA ASP A 315 20.23 12.30 9.84
C ASP A 315 19.30 13.02 8.84
N LYS A 316 18.98 12.38 7.71
CA LYS A 316 18.09 12.92 6.67
C LYS A 316 16.63 12.51 6.87
N LEU A 317 16.33 11.62 7.80
CA LEU A 317 14.96 11.14 8.05
C LEU A 317 14.36 11.81 9.29
N ASP A 318 13.06 12.11 9.23
CA ASP A 318 12.32 12.64 10.38
C ASP A 318 11.68 11.52 11.22
N ALA A 319 11.41 10.38 10.60
CA ALA A 319 10.87 9.18 11.20
C ALA A 319 11.23 7.95 10.35
N TRP A 320 11.16 6.77 10.96
CA TRP A 320 11.41 5.49 10.32
C TRP A 320 10.09 4.77 10.03
N ALA A 321 9.87 4.39 8.76
CA ALA A 321 8.78 3.53 8.36
C ALA A 321 9.19 2.06 8.49
N SER A 322 8.35 1.25 9.11
CA SER A 322 8.61 -0.19 9.31
C SER A 322 7.36 -1.01 9.02
N HIS A 323 7.53 -2.22 8.47
CA HIS A 323 6.44 -3.18 8.26
C HIS A 323 6.53 -4.41 9.19
N PRO A 324 6.50 -4.26 10.54
CA PRO A 324 6.59 -5.36 11.47
C PRO A 324 5.32 -6.22 11.44
N TYR A 325 5.28 -7.18 10.52
CA TYR A 325 4.20 -8.16 10.45
C TYR A 325 4.29 -9.18 11.60
N PRO A 326 3.15 -9.66 12.13
CA PRO A 326 3.10 -10.63 13.20
C PRO A 326 3.76 -11.95 12.78
N ALA A 327 4.91 -12.26 13.34
CA ALA A 327 5.73 -13.38 12.93
C ALA A 327 6.36 -14.09 14.13
N GLN A 328 6.49 -15.41 14.03
CA GLN A 328 7.18 -16.20 15.07
C GLN A 328 8.69 -16.07 15.03
N GLY A 329 9.25 -15.63 13.91
CA GLY A 329 10.67 -15.42 13.72
C GLY A 329 10.98 -14.13 12.96
N GLU A 330 12.27 -13.83 12.85
CA GLU A 330 12.78 -12.64 12.18
C GLU A 330 12.67 -12.79 10.67
N GLY A 331 11.66 -12.16 10.07
CA GLY A 331 11.42 -12.23 8.62
C GLY A 331 10.78 -13.52 8.13
N TRP A 332 10.22 -14.36 9.01
CA TRP A 332 9.55 -15.61 8.60
C TRP A 332 8.48 -16.10 9.59
N GLY A 333 7.56 -16.94 9.08
CA GLY A 333 6.51 -17.55 9.88
C GLY A 333 5.45 -16.54 10.32
N PHE A 334 4.91 -15.82 9.34
CA PHE A 334 3.94 -14.74 9.49
C PHE A 334 2.54 -15.22 9.87
N PHE A 335 1.71 -14.27 10.32
CA PHE A 335 0.29 -14.39 10.63
C PHE A 335 -0.07 -15.39 11.73
N VAL A 336 0.86 -15.55 12.68
CA VAL A 336 0.73 -16.41 13.85
C VAL A 336 -0.05 -15.72 14.98
N SER A 337 -0.54 -16.52 15.93
CA SER A 337 -1.27 -16.01 17.10
C SER A 337 -0.52 -14.94 17.92
N TYR A 338 -1.27 -13.96 18.43
CA TYR A 338 -0.80 -13.04 19.47
C TYR A 338 -1.75 -13.04 20.67
N GLN A 339 -1.67 -14.12 21.45
CA GLN A 339 -2.47 -14.33 22.65
C GLN A 339 -1.74 -15.26 23.62
N GLU A 340 -2.22 -15.31 24.87
CA GLU A 340 -1.74 -16.31 25.81
C GLU A 340 -2.01 -17.75 25.35
N PRO A 341 -1.13 -18.70 25.70
CA PRO A 341 0.09 -18.52 26.50
C PRO A 341 1.35 -18.25 25.68
N ASP A 342 1.28 -18.24 24.35
CA ASP A 342 2.46 -18.39 23.49
C ASP A 342 2.98 -17.11 22.84
N TRP A 343 2.13 -16.09 22.67
CA TRP A 343 2.52 -14.75 22.18
C TRP A 343 3.37 -14.81 20.90
N ARG A 344 3.10 -15.76 20.02
CA ARG A 344 4.03 -16.13 18.93
C ARG A 344 4.38 -14.96 18.01
N ALA A 345 3.45 -14.04 17.78
CA ALA A 345 3.71 -12.89 16.92
C ALA A 345 4.67 -11.83 17.51
N ALA A 346 5.03 -11.92 18.80
CA ALA A 346 5.82 -10.89 19.51
C ALA A 346 7.14 -10.56 18.78
N THR A 347 7.83 -11.57 18.27
CA THR A 347 9.11 -11.41 17.55
C THR A 347 8.94 -10.49 16.33
N GLY A 348 7.91 -10.72 15.53
CA GLY A 348 7.63 -9.90 14.35
C GLY A 348 7.11 -8.50 14.70
N LEU A 349 6.20 -8.38 15.67
CA LEU A 349 5.62 -7.09 16.07
C LEU A 349 6.67 -6.12 16.67
N LEU A 350 7.71 -6.65 17.31
CA LEU A 350 8.81 -5.87 17.89
C LEU A 350 10.00 -5.73 16.93
N TYR A 351 9.89 -6.17 15.68
CA TYR A 351 11.01 -6.24 14.75
C TYR A 351 11.61 -4.87 14.43
N TYR A 352 10.80 -3.82 14.40
CA TYR A 352 11.24 -2.43 14.19
C TYR A 352 12.34 -2.00 15.17
N LYS A 353 12.40 -2.57 16.39
CA LYS A 353 13.45 -2.25 17.37
C LYS A 353 14.83 -2.63 16.86
N LYS A 354 14.94 -3.74 16.13
CA LYS A 354 16.20 -4.15 15.51
C LYS A 354 16.59 -3.21 14.38
N GLU A 355 15.61 -2.66 13.67
CA GLU A 355 15.88 -1.66 12.64
C GLU A 355 16.43 -0.39 13.29
N LEU A 356 15.82 0.08 14.39
CA LEU A 356 16.32 1.21 15.19
C LEU A 356 17.72 0.99 15.76
N GLU A 357 18.07 -0.22 16.17
CA GLU A 357 19.44 -0.56 16.61
C GLU A 357 20.50 -0.26 15.52
N VAL A 358 20.10 -0.24 14.25
CA VAL A 358 20.98 0.01 13.09
C VAL A 358 20.85 1.43 12.58
N ILE A 359 19.62 1.94 12.36
CA ILE A 359 19.40 3.27 11.76
C ILE A 359 19.55 4.43 12.75
N GLY A 360 19.38 4.17 14.06
CA GLY A 360 19.47 5.17 15.12
C GLY A 360 18.14 5.47 15.80
N ASP A 361 18.15 6.52 16.63
CA ASP A 361 17.02 6.93 17.47
C ASP A 361 16.06 7.83 16.67
N LEU A 362 15.12 7.20 15.96
CA LEU A 362 14.09 7.87 15.17
C LEU A 362 12.69 7.49 15.70
N PRO A 363 11.72 8.41 15.65
CA PRO A 363 10.31 8.05 15.78
C PRO A 363 9.92 7.00 14.73
N VAL A 364 9.04 6.07 15.08
CA VAL A 364 8.62 4.98 14.19
C VAL A 364 7.16 5.16 13.78
N ILE A 365 6.91 5.07 12.47
CA ILE A 365 5.58 4.83 11.92
C ILE A 365 5.53 3.40 11.42
N ILE A 366 4.61 2.61 11.98
CA ILE A 366 4.29 1.30 11.41
C ILE A 366 3.37 1.56 10.22
N THR A 367 3.94 1.66 9.02
CA THR A 367 3.20 2.00 7.79
C THR A 367 2.40 0.84 7.22
N GLU A 368 2.72 -0.38 7.67
CA GLU A 368 2.00 -1.60 7.31
C GLU A 368 2.19 -2.68 8.39
N THR A 369 1.12 -3.38 8.75
CA THR A 369 1.14 -4.57 9.62
C THR A 369 -0.26 -5.20 9.61
N GLY A 370 -0.41 -6.41 10.13
CA GLY A 370 -1.72 -7.02 10.33
C GLY A 370 -1.74 -8.53 10.12
N TRP A 371 -2.95 -9.08 10.16
CA TRP A 371 -3.21 -10.50 9.93
C TRP A 371 -4.18 -10.67 8.77
N THR A 372 -3.90 -11.66 7.92
CA THR A 372 -4.89 -12.23 7.00
C THR A 372 -5.73 -13.29 7.72
N VAL A 373 -6.93 -13.54 7.21
CA VAL A 373 -7.75 -14.71 7.56
C VAL A 373 -7.72 -15.82 6.50
N ASP A 374 -6.96 -15.66 5.41
CA ASP A 374 -6.81 -16.66 4.37
C ASP A 374 -5.77 -17.74 4.77
N PRO A 375 -6.19 -19.00 5.01
CA PRO A 375 -5.26 -20.07 5.33
C PRO A 375 -4.25 -20.36 4.21
N ASN A 376 -4.53 -19.98 2.96
CA ASN A 376 -3.59 -20.14 1.85
C ASN A 376 -2.43 -19.13 1.92
N LYS A 377 -2.65 -17.99 2.58
CA LYS A 377 -1.61 -16.99 2.88
C LYS A 377 -0.95 -17.22 4.24
N GLY A 378 -1.31 -18.30 4.94
CA GLY A 378 -0.70 -18.71 6.21
C GLY A 378 -1.47 -18.29 7.47
N ALA A 379 -2.71 -17.81 7.34
CA ALA A 379 -3.53 -17.44 8.49
C ALA A 379 -3.73 -18.60 9.47
N GLU A 380 -3.50 -18.35 10.76
CA GLU A 380 -3.85 -19.29 11.84
C GLU A 380 -5.23 -19.01 12.45
N GLY A 381 -5.79 -17.83 12.22
CA GLY A 381 -6.98 -17.32 12.92
C GLY A 381 -8.11 -16.93 11.98
N ASN A 382 -9.34 -17.02 12.49
CA ASN A 382 -10.51 -16.40 11.87
C ASN A 382 -10.62 -14.90 12.24
N ARG A 383 -11.63 -14.21 11.71
CA ARG A 383 -11.85 -12.76 11.96
C ARG A 383 -11.95 -12.38 13.44
N ASP A 384 -12.59 -13.21 14.26
CA ASP A 384 -12.72 -12.93 15.71
C ASP A 384 -11.37 -13.08 16.42
N GLN A 385 -10.58 -14.09 16.04
CA GLN A 385 -9.23 -14.29 16.58
C GLN A 385 -8.29 -13.17 16.15
N VAL A 386 -8.32 -12.78 14.88
CA VAL A 386 -7.56 -11.63 14.35
C VAL A 386 -7.94 -10.34 15.09
N ALA A 387 -9.22 -10.12 15.37
CA ALA A 387 -9.67 -8.96 16.16
C ALA A 387 -9.07 -8.97 17.57
N ALA A 388 -9.06 -10.13 18.24
CA ALA A 388 -8.47 -10.29 19.56
C ALA A 388 -6.94 -10.08 19.56
N TRP A 389 -6.23 -10.63 18.57
CA TRP A 389 -4.78 -10.47 18.42
C TRP A 389 -4.39 -9.04 18.11
N THR A 390 -5.09 -8.38 17.19
CA THR A 390 -4.87 -6.97 16.84
C THR A 390 -5.09 -6.08 18.05
N LYS A 391 -6.18 -6.30 18.81
CA LYS A 391 -6.43 -5.57 20.04
C LYS A 391 -5.28 -5.76 21.05
N SER A 392 -4.85 -7.00 21.24
CA SER A 392 -3.73 -7.32 22.15
C SER A 392 -2.43 -6.65 21.68
N ALA A 393 -2.17 -6.57 20.38
CA ALA A 393 -0.99 -5.88 19.84
C ALA A 393 -1.02 -4.37 20.14
N TYR A 394 -2.18 -3.73 20.07
CA TYR A 394 -2.34 -2.35 20.55
C TYR A 394 -2.05 -2.23 22.04
N GLU A 395 -2.66 -3.09 22.87
CA GLU A 395 -2.55 -3.02 24.33
C GLU A 395 -1.12 -3.31 24.84
N GLU A 396 -0.41 -4.25 24.21
CA GLU A 396 0.84 -4.81 24.75
C GLU A 396 2.09 -4.36 23.97
N VAL A 397 1.94 -3.78 22.79
CA VAL A 397 3.08 -3.29 21.97
C VAL A 397 2.83 -1.85 21.53
N TRP A 398 1.87 -1.61 20.65
CA TRP A 398 1.87 -0.37 19.90
C TRP A 398 1.54 0.88 20.74
N LEU A 399 0.73 0.75 21.80
CA LEU A 399 0.44 1.86 22.71
C LEU A 399 1.43 1.98 23.87
N VAL A 400 2.28 0.98 24.10
CA VAL A 400 3.24 0.98 25.23
C VAL A 400 4.64 1.40 24.81
N GLU A 401 5.00 1.19 23.55
CA GLU A 401 6.34 1.49 23.04
C GLU A 401 6.45 2.98 22.68
N PRO A 402 7.31 3.76 23.36
CA PRO A 402 7.32 5.23 23.23
C PRO A 402 7.79 5.72 21.86
N GLU A 403 8.56 4.92 21.13
CA GLU A 403 9.11 5.28 19.82
C GLU A 403 8.03 5.27 18.72
N ILE A 404 6.94 4.50 18.89
CA ILE A 404 5.86 4.41 17.90
C ILE A 404 4.96 5.65 17.99
N VAL A 405 4.86 6.40 16.88
CA VAL A 405 3.99 7.59 16.79
C VAL A 405 2.69 7.31 16.08
N HIS A 406 2.65 6.40 15.10
CA HIS A 406 1.42 5.94 14.44
C HIS A 406 1.52 4.46 14.01
N VAL A 407 0.38 3.77 14.03
CA VAL A 407 0.21 2.42 13.47
C VAL A 407 -0.83 2.47 12.36
N LEU A 408 -0.48 1.97 11.17
CA LEU A 408 -1.31 1.99 9.98
C LEU A 408 -1.50 0.55 9.47
N PRO A 409 -2.38 -0.26 10.09
CA PRO A 409 -2.59 -1.64 9.66
C PRO A 409 -3.06 -1.74 8.21
N PHE A 410 -2.67 -2.83 7.54
CA PHE A 410 -3.16 -3.24 6.22
C PHE A 410 -4.39 -4.13 6.40
N MET A 411 -5.57 -3.75 5.92
CA MET A 411 -5.94 -2.45 5.35
C MET A 411 -7.43 -2.18 5.61
N LEU A 412 -7.92 -0.97 5.30
CA LEU A 412 -9.31 -0.63 5.64
C LEU A 412 -10.35 -1.42 4.82
N LYS A 413 -10.35 -1.24 3.49
CA LYS A 413 -11.37 -1.75 2.56
C LYS A 413 -10.85 -1.86 1.13
N ASP A 414 -10.66 -3.07 0.63
CA ASP A 414 -10.39 -3.35 -0.80
C ASP A 414 -10.86 -4.79 -1.12
N PRO A 415 -11.71 -5.00 -2.14
CA PRO A 415 -12.22 -6.34 -2.45
C PRO A 415 -11.15 -7.38 -2.82
N SER A 416 -10.05 -6.96 -3.42
CA SER A 416 -8.92 -7.85 -3.80
C SER A 416 -8.12 -8.30 -2.56
N TRP A 417 -8.26 -7.57 -1.46
CA TRP A 417 -7.56 -7.79 -0.19
C TRP A 417 -8.53 -8.02 0.97
N ASP A 418 -9.74 -8.52 0.69
CA ASP A 418 -10.79 -8.68 1.69
C ASP A 418 -10.29 -9.48 2.90
N ASP A 419 -9.44 -10.49 2.69
CA ASP A 419 -8.86 -11.33 3.74
C ASP A 419 -7.99 -10.56 4.76
N PHE A 420 -7.54 -9.35 4.42
CA PHE A 420 -6.90 -8.39 5.34
C PHE A 420 -7.82 -7.24 5.76
N ALA A 421 -8.89 -6.97 5.01
CA ALA A 421 -9.74 -5.81 5.20
C ALA A 421 -10.43 -5.77 6.57
N TRP A 422 -10.64 -4.56 7.09
CA TRP A 422 -11.38 -4.28 8.33
C TRP A 422 -12.85 -3.95 8.05
N VAL A 423 -13.16 -3.60 6.80
CA VAL A 423 -14.49 -3.30 6.29
C VAL A 423 -14.64 -4.01 4.94
N ASP A 424 -15.79 -4.66 4.73
CA ASP A 424 -16.08 -5.34 3.48
C ASP A 424 -16.38 -4.37 2.32
N ALA A 425 -16.50 -4.88 1.10
CA ALA A 425 -16.83 -4.08 -0.08
C ALA A 425 -18.15 -3.27 0.06
N GLY A 426 -19.09 -3.76 0.86
CA GLY A 426 -20.38 -3.11 1.14
C GLY A 426 -20.35 -2.07 2.26
N GLY A 427 -19.21 -1.85 2.90
CA GLY A 427 -19.08 -0.92 4.03
C GLY A 427 -19.42 -1.54 5.39
N ASN A 428 -19.65 -2.85 5.48
CA ASN A 428 -19.92 -3.50 6.76
C ASN A 428 -18.60 -3.79 7.49
N HIS A 429 -18.60 -3.57 8.81
CA HIS A 429 -17.44 -3.78 9.64
C HIS A 429 -17.18 -5.27 9.88
N TYR A 430 -15.90 -5.66 9.83
CA TYR A 430 -15.43 -6.90 10.44
C TYR A 430 -15.15 -6.71 11.94
N PRO A 431 -15.11 -7.80 12.74
CA PRO A 431 -14.88 -7.73 14.19
C PRO A 431 -13.66 -6.89 14.63
N VAL A 432 -12.58 -6.88 13.83
CA VAL A 432 -11.36 -6.11 14.13
C VAL A 432 -11.61 -4.60 14.19
N TYR A 433 -12.47 -4.07 13.30
CA TYR A 433 -12.83 -2.65 13.27
C TYR A 433 -13.49 -2.23 14.58
N ASP A 434 -14.53 -2.95 15.01
CA ASP A 434 -15.26 -2.59 16.23
C ASP A 434 -14.43 -2.81 17.49
N ALA A 435 -13.57 -3.84 17.53
CA ALA A 435 -12.67 -4.10 18.65
C ALA A 435 -11.66 -2.96 18.86
N VAL A 436 -11.01 -2.51 17.78
CA VAL A 436 -10.01 -1.43 17.84
C VAL A 436 -10.67 -0.08 18.08
N ARG A 437 -11.81 0.21 17.43
CA ARG A 437 -12.60 1.42 17.73
C ARG A 437 -12.99 1.47 19.21
N GLY A 438 -13.48 0.37 19.76
CA GLY A 438 -13.85 0.25 21.16
C GLY A 438 -12.68 0.49 22.11
N LEU A 439 -11.51 -0.10 21.81
CA LEU A 439 -10.28 0.14 22.57
C LEU A 439 -9.88 1.62 22.54
N ARG A 440 -9.83 2.24 21.36
CA ARG A 440 -9.47 3.65 21.21
C ARG A 440 -10.39 4.56 22.01
N CYS A 441 -11.70 4.35 21.97
CA CYS A 441 -12.63 5.15 22.77
C CYS A 441 -12.46 4.93 24.27
N GLN A 442 -12.08 3.71 24.71
CA GLN A 442 -11.74 3.45 26.11
C GLN A 442 -10.48 4.22 26.54
N VAL A 443 -9.42 4.20 25.72
CA VAL A 443 -8.13 4.85 26.00
C VAL A 443 -8.26 6.37 25.98
N GLN A 444 -9.03 6.93 25.04
CA GLN A 444 -9.19 8.37 24.84
C GLN A 444 -10.33 8.98 25.67
N GLY A 445 -11.09 8.17 26.41
CA GLY A 445 -12.19 8.65 27.26
C GLY A 445 -13.47 9.01 26.50
N GLY A 446 -13.64 8.56 25.26
CA GLY A 446 -14.85 8.74 24.46
C GLY A 446 -14.69 8.39 22.97
N CYS A 447 -15.83 8.13 22.33
CA CYS A 447 -16.03 8.40 20.91
C CYS A 447 -16.92 9.67 20.84
#